data_AF-A0AAV3JDZ0-F1
#
_entry.id   AF-A0AAV3JDZ0-F1
#
_cell.length_a   1.000
_cell.length_b   1.000
_cell.length_c   1.000
_cell.angle_alpha   90.00
_cell.angle_beta   90.00
_cell.angle_gamma   90.00
#
_symmetry.space_group_name_H-M   'P 1'
#
loop_
_entity.id
_entity.type
_entity.pdbx_description
1 polymer ?
#
loop_
_entity_poly.entity_id
_entity_poly.type
_entity_poly.pdbx_seq_one_letter_code
_entity_poly.pdbx_strand_id
1 'polypeptide(L)'
;MFFHKSISQTWNLGPVFLTAIYLLIPAYSVLLFRFVFFSLKRFYKKRRELSPKDFENGLMNIQESFHNLMAKGYEELHSTDKKLYLDGNVLKEQVRDLERTIQGLKNFLDSKKE
;
A
#
# COMPACT_ATOMS: atom_id res chain seq x y z
N MET A 1 31.73 -49.34 2.65
CA MET A 1 32.05 -48.81 1.30
C MET A 1 30.76 -48.65 0.49
N PHE A 2 29.87 -47.71 0.88
CA PHE A 2 28.56 -47.51 0.21
C PHE A 2 28.38 -46.11 -0.39
N PHE A 3 29.24 -45.14 -0.03
CA PHE A 3 29.17 -43.75 -0.51
C PHE A 3 29.85 -43.52 -1.87
N HIS A 4 30.62 -44.47 -2.40
CA HIS A 4 31.29 -44.31 -3.70
C HIS A 4 30.37 -44.58 -4.89
N LYS A 5 29.23 -45.27 -4.69
CA LYS A 5 28.34 -45.68 -5.80
C LYS A 5 27.22 -44.68 -6.10
N SER A 6 27.00 -43.68 -5.26
CA SER A 6 25.96 -42.66 -5.44
C SER A 6 26.44 -41.41 -6.19
N ILE A 7 27.75 -41.25 -6.42
CA ILE A 7 28.31 -40.06 -7.07
C ILE A 7 28.27 -40.15 -8.61
N SER A 8 28.16 -41.36 -9.18
CA SER A 8 28.21 -41.55 -10.64
C SER A 8 26.86 -41.63 -11.35
N GLN A 9 25.74 -41.51 -10.64
CA GLN A 9 24.41 -41.70 -11.23
C GLN A 9 23.62 -40.40 -11.24
N THR A 10 23.97 -39.52 -12.18
CA THR A 10 23.22 -38.33 -12.63
C THR A 10 22.71 -37.40 -11.53
N TRP A 11 23.18 -36.14 -11.53
CA TRP A 11 22.57 -35.04 -10.79
C TRP A 11 21.17 -34.70 -11.35
N ASN A 12 20.24 -35.64 -11.23
CA ASN A 12 18.83 -35.45 -11.48
C ASN A 12 18.24 -34.79 -10.24
N LEU A 13 18.58 -33.51 -10.05
CA LEU A 13 18.16 -32.69 -8.92
C LEU A 13 16.64 -32.66 -8.77
N GLY A 14 15.90 -32.67 -9.89
CA GLY A 14 14.43 -32.69 -9.89
C GLY A 14 13.85 -33.91 -9.18
N PRO A 15 14.13 -35.15 -9.64
CA PRO A 15 13.65 -36.37 -8.98
C PRO A 15 14.09 -36.50 -7.52
N VAL A 16 15.35 -36.19 -7.21
CA VAL A 16 15.87 -36.27 -5.84
C VAL A 16 15.16 -35.27 -4.92
N PHE A 17 14.93 -34.04 -5.38
CA PHE A 17 14.20 -33.02 -4.64
C PHE A 17 12.73 -33.40 -4.44
N LEU A 18 12.06 -33.95 -5.45
CA LEU A 18 10.68 -34.45 -5.37
C LEU A 18 10.54 -35.58 -4.34
N THR A 19 11.46 -36.55 -4.36
CA THR A 19 11.44 -37.65 -3.38
C THR A 19 11.70 -37.16 -1.95
N ALA A 20 12.62 -36.20 -1.76
CA ALA A 20 12.87 -35.58 -0.47
C ALA A 20 11.63 -34.82 0.06
N ILE A 21 10.94 -34.05 -0.81
CA ILE A 21 9.69 -33.38 -0.48
C ILE A 21 8.60 -34.40 -0.13
N TYR A 22 8.46 -35.46 -0.92
CA TYR A 22 7.45 -36.50 -0.72
C TYR A 22 7.61 -37.22 0.63
N LEU A 23 8.85 -37.40 1.10
CA LEU A 23 9.16 -37.93 2.43
C LEU A 23 8.96 -36.89 3.55
N LEU A 24 9.28 -35.61 3.30
CA LEU A 24 9.13 -34.55 4.31
C LEU A 24 7.67 -34.18 4.57
N ILE A 25 6.81 -34.18 3.55
CA ILE A 25 5.41 -33.77 3.67
C ILE A 25 4.66 -34.54 4.76
N PRO A 26 4.62 -35.88 4.81
CA PRO A 26 3.91 -36.60 5.86
C PRO A 26 4.58 -36.43 7.23
N ALA A 27 5.92 -36.47 7.29
CA ALA A 27 6.67 -36.36 8.54
C ALA A 27 6.54 -34.99 9.22
N TYR A 28 6.40 -33.92 8.43
CA TYR A 28 6.36 -32.54 8.92
C TYR A 28 5.09 -31.78 8.52
N SER A 29 4.05 -32.49 8.09
CA SER A 29 2.77 -31.93 7.60
C SER A 29 2.21 -30.83 8.51
N VAL A 30 2.15 -31.10 9.82
CA VAL A 30 1.63 -30.17 10.84
C VAL A 30 2.51 -28.91 10.94
N LEU A 31 3.84 -29.06 10.93
CA LEU A 31 4.77 -27.94 11.04
C LEU A 31 4.80 -27.11 9.75
N LEU A 32 4.75 -27.76 8.59
CA LEU A 32 4.63 -27.13 7.28
C LEU A 32 3.32 -26.34 7.18
N PHE A 33 2.20 -26.94 7.59
CA PHE A 33 0.91 -26.26 7.60
C PHE A 33 0.94 -25.02 8.51
N ARG A 34 1.49 -25.14 9.72
CA ARG A 34 1.64 -24.00 10.65
C ARG A 34 2.53 -22.90 10.06
N PHE A 35 3.63 -23.26 9.42
CA PHE A 35 4.55 -22.32 8.77
C PHE A 35 3.88 -21.59 7.60
N VAL A 36 3.19 -22.32 6.73
CA VAL A 36 2.45 -21.77 5.60
C VAL A 36 1.32 -20.86 6.09
N PHE A 37 0.54 -21.30 7.08
CA PHE A 37 -0.54 -20.49 7.65
C PHE A 37 -0.02 -19.21 8.31
N PHE A 38 1.06 -19.28 9.08
CA PHE A 38 1.68 -18.10 9.69
C PHE A 38 2.24 -17.15 8.63
N SER A 39 2.89 -17.67 7.60
CA SER A 39 3.44 -16.89 6.49
C SER A 39 2.35 -16.22 5.67
N LEU A 40 1.27 -16.95 5.34
CA LEU A 40 0.07 -16.42 4.70
C LEU A 40 -0.54 -15.31 5.57
N LYS A 41 -0.80 -15.57 6.85
CA LYS A 41 -1.36 -14.58 7.78
C LYS A 41 -0.52 -13.30 7.82
N ARG A 42 0.80 -13.43 7.91
CA ARG A 42 1.73 -12.30 7.89
C ARG A 42 1.70 -11.56 6.55
N PHE A 43 1.61 -12.28 5.44
CA PHE A 43 1.52 -11.72 4.09
C PHE A 43 0.20 -10.97 3.87
N TYR A 44 -0.93 -11.57 4.27
CA TYR A 44 -2.25 -10.93 4.24
C TYR A 44 -2.26 -9.67 5.10
N LYS A 45 -1.67 -9.71 6.30
CA LYS A 45 -1.56 -8.53 7.16
C LYS A 45 -0.76 -7.41 6.47
N LYS A 46 0.40 -7.74 5.89
CA LYS A 46 1.25 -6.79 5.16
C LYS A 46 0.57 -6.20 3.92
N ARG A 47 -0.30 -6.95 3.24
CA ARG A 47 -1.09 -6.47 2.08
C ARG A 47 -2.23 -5.52 2.48
N ARG A 48 -2.78 -5.72 3.69
CA ARG A 48 -3.86 -4.91 4.28
C ARG A 48 -3.37 -3.70 5.05
N GLU A 49 -2.10 -3.66 5.42
CA GLU A 49 -1.48 -2.48 6.03
C GLU A 49 -1.46 -1.34 5.00
N LEU A 50 -1.99 -0.18 5.41
CA LEU A 50 -1.92 1.06 4.63
C LEU A 50 -0.44 1.38 4.39
N SER A 51 -0.09 1.65 3.13
CA SER A 51 1.24 2.14 2.80
C SER A 51 1.42 3.50 3.49
N PRO A 52 2.32 3.63 4.48
CA PRO A 52 2.46 4.87 5.25
C PRO A 52 2.82 6.03 4.34
N LYS A 53 3.60 5.77 3.29
CA LYS A 53 4.02 6.76 2.29
C LYS A 53 2.85 7.28 1.45
N ASP A 54 1.93 6.40 1.05
CA ASP A 54 0.77 6.81 0.24
C ASP A 54 -0.24 7.60 1.08
N PHE A 55 -0.39 7.22 2.35
CA PHE A 55 -1.19 7.97 3.32
C PHE A 55 -0.59 9.35 3.62
N GLU A 56 0.72 9.42 3.84
CA GLU A 56 1.47 10.66 4.04
C GLU A 56 1.35 11.60 2.84
N ASN A 57 1.51 11.08 1.62
CA ASN A 57 1.28 11.85 0.39
C ASN A 57 -0.17 12.37 0.30
N GLY A 58 -1.16 11.55 0.66
CA GLY A 58 -2.56 11.98 0.70
C GLY A 58 -2.81 13.11 1.68
N LEU A 59 -2.21 13.07 2.87
CA LEU A 59 -2.27 14.15 3.85
C LEU A 59 -1.56 15.42 3.36
N MET A 60 -0.39 15.27 2.74
CA MET A 60 0.38 16.39 2.20
C MET A 60 -0.41 17.14 1.11
N ASN A 61 -1.11 16.41 0.24
CA ASN A 61 -1.97 17.02 -0.80
C ASN A 61 -3.16 17.79 -0.19
N ILE A 62 -3.76 17.28 0.90
CA ILE A 62 -4.83 18.00 1.61
C ILE A 62 -4.28 19.29 2.23
N GLN A 63 -3.09 19.21 2.86
CA GLN A 63 -2.44 20.38 3.45
C GLN A 63 -2.12 21.44 2.38
N GLU A 64 -1.61 21.03 1.21
CA GLU A 64 -1.31 21.93 0.10
C GLU A 64 -2.58 22.61 -0.44
N SER A 65 -3.65 21.84 -0.67
CA SER A 65 -4.92 22.38 -1.14
C SER A 65 -5.55 23.35 -0.13
N PHE A 66 -5.46 23.04 1.17
CA PHE A 66 -5.90 23.95 2.23
C PHE A 66 -5.05 25.24 2.26
N HIS A 67 -3.74 25.11 2.11
CA HIS A 67 -2.84 26.28 2.07
C HIS A 67 -3.16 27.18 0.87
N ASN A 68 -3.43 26.61 -0.30
CA ASN A 68 -3.84 27.35 -1.50
C ASN A 68 -5.18 28.07 -1.30
N LEU A 69 -6.16 27.41 -0.67
CA LEU A 69 -7.44 28.03 -0.31
C LEU A 69 -7.23 29.23 0.61
N MET A 70 -6.39 29.10 1.64
CA MET A 70 -6.09 30.18 2.56
C MET A 70 -5.35 31.32 1.87
N ALA A 71 -4.34 31.01 1.05
CA ALA A 71 -3.58 32.00 0.29
C ALA A 71 -4.50 32.81 -0.63
N LYS A 72 -5.40 32.13 -1.36
CA LYS A 72 -6.38 32.79 -2.23
C LYS A 72 -7.39 33.61 -1.44
N GLY A 73 -7.91 33.08 -0.33
CA GLY A 73 -8.80 33.83 0.56
C GLY A 73 -8.17 35.11 1.12
N TYR A 74 -6.89 35.05 1.53
CA TYR A 74 -6.16 36.23 1.98
C TYR A 74 -5.84 37.20 0.85
N GLU A 75 -5.46 36.70 -0.33
CA GLU A 75 -5.23 37.49 -1.53
C GLU A 75 -6.50 38.27 -1.91
N GLU A 76 -7.67 37.63 -1.85
CA GLU A 76 -8.98 38.26 -2.09
C GLU A 76 -9.37 39.30 -1.01
N LEU A 77 -8.99 39.07 0.25
CA LEU A 77 -9.28 40.00 1.36
C LEU A 77 -8.34 41.22 1.37
N HIS A 78 -7.10 41.05 0.92
CA HIS A 78 -6.05 42.09 0.93
C HIS A 78 -5.85 42.78 -0.42
N SER A 79 -6.54 42.38 -1.49
CA SER A 79 -6.52 43.10 -2.77
C SER A 79 -7.16 44.48 -2.59
N THR A 80 -6.29 45.44 -2.26
CA THR A 80 -6.60 46.79 -1.79
C THR A 80 -7.13 47.72 -2.90
N ASP A 81 -7.36 47.19 -4.11
CA ASP A 81 -7.79 47.98 -5.27
C ASP A 81 -9.12 47.45 -5.86
N LYS A 82 -10.21 48.14 -5.50
CA LYS A 82 -11.49 48.24 -6.23
C LYS A 82 -12.50 47.09 -6.32
N LYS A 83 -12.26 45.86 -5.84
CA LYS A 83 -13.34 44.86 -5.74
C LYS A 83 -13.83 44.69 -4.31
N LEU A 84 -14.96 45.32 -4.00
CA LEU A 84 -15.70 45.19 -2.73
C LEU A 84 -16.38 43.80 -2.55
N TYR A 85 -16.05 42.84 -3.44
CA TYR A 85 -16.71 41.56 -3.54
C TYR A 85 -15.66 40.44 -3.64
N LEU A 86 -15.71 39.55 -2.66
CA LEU A 86 -15.05 38.25 -2.70
C LEU A 86 -15.46 37.53 -3.98
N ASP A 87 -14.52 37.10 -4.82
CA ASP A 87 -14.86 36.28 -5.98
C ASP A 87 -15.21 34.87 -5.48
N GLY A 88 -16.49 34.71 -5.13
CA GLY A 88 -17.02 33.46 -4.60
C GLY A 88 -16.81 32.28 -5.55
N ASN A 89 -16.55 32.50 -6.84
CA ASN A 89 -16.24 31.43 -7.78
C ASN A 89 -14.81 30.90 -7.59
N VAL A 90 -13.82 31.77 -7.36
CA VAL A 90 -12.41 31.38 -7.14
C VAL A 90 -12.27 30.60 -5.83
N LEU A 91 -12.87 31.10 -4.75
CA LEU A 91 -12.90 30.39 -3.47
C LEU A 91 -13.67 29.07 -3.56
N LYS A 92 -14.79 29.03 -4.30
CA LYS A 92 -15.56 27.80 -4.52
C LYS A 92 -14.77 26.77 -5.32
N GLU A 93 -13.93 27.19 -6.26
CA GLU A 93 -13.02 26.31 -6.99
C GLU A 93 -11.97 25.70 -6.04
N GLN A 94 -11.32 26.53 -5.21
CA GLN A 94 -10.36 26.06 -4.21
C GLN A 94 -10.98 25.10 -3.18
N VAL A 95 -12.21 25.40 -2.72
CA VAL A 95 -12.97 24.49 -1.84
C VAL A 95 -13.25 23.16 -2.54
N ARG A 96 -13.63 23.19 -3.82
CA ARG A 96 -13.89 21.98 -4.61
C ARG A 96 -12.64 21.12 -4.80
N ASP A 97 -11.48 21.75 -4.96
CA ASP A 97 -10.20 21.04 -5.04
C ASP A 97 -9.82 20.39 -3.69
N LEU A 98 -10.11 21.08 -2.58
CA LEU A 98 -9.94 20.51 -1.24
C LEU A 98 -10.89 19.33 -0.99
N GLU A 99 -12.16 19.45 -1.38
CA GLU A 99 -13.12 18.34 -1.34
C GLU A 99 -12.63 17.15 -2.17
N ARG A 100 -12.05 17.41 -3.35
CA ARG A 100 -11.51 16.37 -4.23
C ARG A 100 -10.31 15.64 -3.61
N THR A 101 -9.40 16.37 -2.96
CA THR A 101 -8.24 15.76 -2.28
C THR A 101 -8.67 14.94 -1.05
N ILE A 102 -9.62 15.45 -0.25
CA ILE A 102 -10.24 14.71 0.86
C ILE A 102 -10.95 13.45 0.37
N GLN A 103 -11.73 13.55 -0.70
CA GLN A 103 -12.42 12.41 -1.29
C GLN A 103 -11.43 11.37 -1.85
N GLY A 104 -10.31 11.82 -2.43
CA GLY A 104 -9.22 10.96 -2.87
C GLY A 104 -8.62 10.14 -1.72
N LEU A 105 -8.34 10.79 -0.59
CA LEU A 105 -7.86 10.11 0.62
C LEU A 105 -8.91 9.14 1.19
N LYS A 106 -10.19 9.53 1.22
CA LYS A 106 -11.29 8.67 1.65
C LYS A 106 -11.39 7.40 0.78
N ASN A 107 -11.34 7.56 -0.54
CA ASN A 107 -11.37 6.44 -1.47
C ASN A 107 -10.15 5.52 -1.30
N PHE A 108 -8.97 6.08 -1.02
CA PHE A 108 -7.78 5.28 -0.70
C PHE A 108 -7.99 4.41 0.55
N LEU A 109 -8.58 4.98 1.60
CA LEU A 109 -8.90 4.24 2.83
C LEU A 109 -9.98 3.17 2.61
N ASP A 110 -11.02 3.47 1.82
CA ASP A 110 -12.10 2.52 1.51
C ASP A 110 -11.64 1.39 0.57
N SER A 111 -10.75 1.66 -0.39
CA SER A 111 -10.22 0.68 -1.35
C SER A 111 -9.42 -0.47 -0.71
N LYS A 112 -9.03 -0.31 0.55
CA LYS A 112 -8.26 -1.29 1.32
C LYS A 112 -9.12 -2.12 2.29
N LYS A 113 -10.42 -1.83 2.36
CA LYS A 113 -11.37 -2.51 3.23
C LYS A 113 -11.94 -3.80 2.63
N GLU A 114 -11.82 -3.99 1.31
CA GLU A 114 -12.09 -5.24 0.58
C GLU A 114 -10.83 -6.13 0.45
#